data_AF-A0A924KMD8-F1
#
_entry.id   AF-A0A924KMD8-F1
#
_cell.length_a   1.000
_cell.length_b   1.000
_cell.length_c   1.000
_cell.angle_alpha   90.00
_cell.angle_beta   90.00
_cell.angle_gamma   90.00
#
_symmetry.space_group_name_H-M   'P 1'
#
loop_
_entity.id
_entity.type
_entity.pdbx_description
1 polymer ?
#
loop_
_entity_poly.entity_id
_entity_poly.type
_entity_poly.pdbx_seq_one_letter_code
_entity_poly.pdbx_strand_id
1 'polypeptide(L)' 'NGGFFVLSPKVLSHLKDDSTIWEQQPLMQLAADGQLMAYQHHGFWQPMDTLHDKMTLENLWARGQAPWKTWD' A
#
# COMPACT_ATOMS: atom_id res chain seq x y z
N ASN A 1 3.15 5.02 -3.45
CA ASN A 1 3.15 4.44 -2.09
C ASN A 1 2.67 3.00 -2.23
N GLY A 2 3.36 2.02 -1.64
CA GLY A 2 3.00 0.61 -1.76
C GLY A 2 1.81 0.15 -0.90
N GLY A 3 1.28 1.03 -0.05
CA GLY A 3 0.02 0.83 0.69
C GLY A 3 0.14 0.06 2.01
N PHE A 4 1.25 -0.65 2.25
CA PHE A 4 1.47 -1.42 3.48
C PHE A 4 1.99 -0.52 4.61
N PHE A 5 1.08 0.22 5.26
CA PHE A 5 1.41 1.11 6.37
C PHE A 5 1.51 0.37 7.70
N VAL A 6 2.41 0.85 8.56
CA VAL A 6 2.41 0.58 10.00
C VAL A 6 2.12 1.90 10.70
N LEU A 7 0.98 1.97 11.41
CA LEU A 7 0.44 3.23 11.93
C LEU A 7 0.22 3.15 13.44
N SER A 8 0.49 4.26 14.12
CA SER A 8 -0.02 4.47 15.48
C SER A 8 -1.50 4.85 15.41
N PRO A 9 -2.37 4.40 16.34
CA PRO A 9 -3.77 4.85 16.40
C PRO A 9 -3.94 6.37 16.46
N LYS A 10 -2.91 7.11 16.88
CA LYS A 10 -2.89 8.58 16.89
C LYS A 10 -3.18 9.19 15.52
N VAL A 11 -2.88 8.49 14.41
CA VAL A 11 -3.16 9.03 13.07
C VAL A 11 -4.65 9.26 12.80
N LEU A 12 -5.54 8.61 13.57
CA LEU A 12 -6.98 8.79 13.45
C LEU A 12 -7.41 10.24 13.74
N SER A 13 -6.65 11.01 14.53
CA SER A 13 -6.95 12.44 14.75
C SER A 13 -6.76 13.30 13.50
N HIS A 14 -6.10 12.78 12.45
CA HIS A 14 -5.98 13.45 11.16
C HIS A 14 -7.15 13.15 10.22
N LEU A 15 -8.04 12.22 10.59
CA LEU A 15 -9.25 11.87 9.84
C LEU A 15 -10.41 12.70 10.36
N LYS A 16 -11.01 13.54 9.50
CA LYS A 16 -12.12 14.41 9.90
C LYS A 16 -13.47 13.72 9.79
N ASP A 17 -13.68 13.08 8.64
CA ASP A 17 -14.90 12.37 8.25
C ASP A 17 -14.60 11.47 7.04
N ASP A 18 -15.62 10.78 6.54
CA ASP A 18 -15.55 9.84 5.42
C ASP A 18 -15.08 10.47 4.09
N SER A 19 -15.12 11.79 3.95
CA SER A 19 -14.58 12.49 2.78
C SER A 19 -13.06 12.67 2.84
N THR A 20 -12.43 12.31 3.96
CA THR A 20 -10.98 12.46 4.14
C THR A 20 -10.23 11.45 3.27
N ILE A 21 -9.52 11.94 2.25
CA ILE A 21 -8.62 11.12 1.45
C ILE A 21 -7.29 10.97 2.20
N TRP A 22 -7.01 9.74 2.67
CA TRP A 22 -5.83 9.39 3.46
C TRP A 22 -4.52 9.86 2.82
N GLU A 23 -4.37 9.61 1.52
CA GLU A 23 -3.15 9.91 0.75
C GLU A 23 -2.93 11.41 0.51
N GLN A 24 -3.90 12.26 0.86
CA GLN A 24 -3.79 13.70 0.71
C GLN A 24 -3.44 14.35 2.06
N GLN A 25 -4.39 15.06 2.66
CA GLN A 25 -4.16 15.93 3.80
C GLN A 25 -3.53 15.19 5.00
N PRO A 26 -3.94 13.96 5.37
CA PRO A 26 -3.33 13.23 6.48
C PRO A 26 -1.86 12.89 6.24
N LEU A 27 -1.52 12.23 5.13
CA LEU A 27 -0.12 11.87 4.83
C LEU A 27 0.77 13.10 4.63
N MET A 28 0.26 14.15 3.98
CA MET A 28 1.01 15.40 3.82
C MET A 28 1.33 16.04 5.17
N GLN A 29 0.38 16.06 6.11
CA GLN A 29 0.59 16.60 7.45
C GLN A 29 1.60 15.76 8.24
N LEU A 30 1.46 14.43 8.22
CA LEU A 30 2.41 13.53 8.89
C LEU A 30 3.83 13.71 8.33
N ALA A 31 3.98 13.92 7.02
CA ALA A 31 5.28 14.20 6.41
C ALA A 31 5.84 15.56 6.86
N ALA A 32 5.01 16.61 6.87
CA ALA A 32 5.41 17.94 7.32
C ALA A 32 5.82 17.94 8.81
N ASP A 33 5.15 17.13 9.63
CA ASP A 33 5.43 16.98 11.06
C ASP A 33 6.60 16.03 11.37
N GLY A 34 7.26 15.47 10.35
CA GLY A 34 8.35 14.51 10.51
C GLY A 34 7.91 13.15 11.10
N GLN A 35 6.62 12.85 11.02
CA GLN A 35 6.00 11.62 11.53
C GLN A 35 5.75 10.57 10.44
N LEU A 36 6.16 10.84 9.20
CA LEU A 36 6.11 9.89 8.09
C LEU A 36 7.52 9.37 7.76
N MET A 37 7.69 8.06 7.86
CA MET A 37 8.92 7.36 7.45
C MET A 37 8.62 6.41 6.30
N ALA A 38 9.61 6.18 5.44
CA ALA A 38 9.51 5.24 4.34
C ALA A 38 10.34 3.98 4.62
N TYR A 39 9.70 2.81 4.51
CA TYR A 39 10.39 1.53 4.45
C TYR A 39 10.60 1.15 2.98
N GLN A 40 11.84 0.83 2.61
CA GLN A 40 12.18 0.45 1.23
C GLN A 40 12.00 -1.07 1.06
N HIS A 41 10.98 -1.47 0.31
CA HIS A 41 10.79 -2.85 -0.11
C HIS A 41 11.45 -3.08 -1.47
N HIS A 42 12.46 -3.95 -1.51
CA HIS A 42 13.19 -4.29 -2.73
C HIS A 42 12.66 -5.55 -3.43
N GLY A 43 11.71 -6.25 -2.82
CA GLY A 43 11.13 -7.47 -3.36
C GLY A 43 10.00 -7.20 -4.36
N PHE A 44 9.28 -8.25 -4.71
CA PHE A 44 8.13 -8.17 -5.60
C PHE A 44 7.02 -7.30 -4.98
N TRP A 45 6.48 -6.37 -5.77
CA TRP A 45 5.27 -5.62 -5.48
C TRP A 45 4.60 -5.26 -6.81
N GLN A 46 3.29 -5.51 -6.92
CA GLN A 46 2.51 -5.25 -8.12
C GLN A 46 1.05 -4.93 -7.73
N PRO A 47 0.48 -3.79 -8.14
CA PRO A 47 -0.94 -3.51 -7.98
C PRO A 47 -1.76 -4.18 -9.08
N MET A 48 -3.10 -4.15 -8.96
CA MET A 48 -4.03 -4.65 -9.97
C MET A 48 -5.06 -3.57 -10.31
N ASP A 49 -4.65 -2.61 -11.14
CA ASP A 49 -5.49 -1.47 -11.49
C ASP A 49 -6.16 -1.66 -12.86
N THR A 50 -5.56 -2.49 -13.72
CA THR A 50 -6.03 -2.74 -15.09
C THR A 50 -6.30 -4.23 -15.34
N LEU A 51 -7.01 -4.50 -16.44
CA LEU A 51 -7.20 -5.88 -16.92
C LEU A 51 -5.87 -6.57 -17.23
N HIS A 52 -4.89 -5.82 -17.72
CA HIS A 52 -3.56 -6.34 -18.01
C HIS A 52 -2.81 -6.78 -16.73
N ASP A 53 -2.92 -6.01 -15.65
CA ASP A 53 -2.32 -6.38 -14.36
C ASP A 53 -2.94 -7.68 -13.84
N LYS A 54 -4.27 -7.81 -13.95
CA LYS A 54 -4.99 -9.04 -13.59
C LYS A 54 -4.44 -10.24 -14.36
N MET A 55 -4.34 -10.13 -15.69
CA MET A 55 -3.82 -11.21 -16.53
C MET A 55 -2.38 -11.58 -16.14
N THR A 56 -1.55 -10.60 -15.81
CA THR A 56 -0.17 -10.83 -15.36
C THR A 56 -0.13 -11.60 -14.04
N LEU A 57 -0.90 -11.15 -13.05
CA LEU A 57 -0.98 -11.79 -11.73
C LEU A 57 -1.57 -13.21 -11.82
N GLU A 58 -2.62 -13.41 -12.62
CA GLU A 58 -3.21 -14.73 -12.85
C GLU A 58 -2.23 -15.70 -13.51
N ASN A 59 -1.42 -15.24 -14.47
CA ASN A 59 -0.39 -16.06 -15.10
C ASN A 59 0.69 -16.50 -14.12
N LEU A 60 1.17 -15.59 -13.25
CA LEU A 60 2.13 -15.91 -12.20
C LEU A 60 1.55 -16.95 -11.23
N TRP A 61 0.28 -16.79 -10.86
CA TRP A 61 -0.43 -17.75 -10.01
C TRP A 61 -0.56 -19.13 -10.66
N ALA A 62 -1.08 -19.20 -11.89
CA ALA A 62 -1.31 -20.45 -12.61
C ALA A 62 -0.03 -21.26 -12.85
N ARG A 63 1.11 -20.58 -12.97
CA ARG A 63 2.43 -21.22 -13.13
C ARG A 63 3.09 -21.62 -11.80
N GLY A 64 2.46 -21.34 -10.66
CA GLY A 64 3.06 -21.56 -9.34
C GLY A 64 4.26 -20.65 -9.05
N GLN A 65 4.32 -19.49 -9.72
CA GLN A 65 5.43 -18.54 -9.65
C GLN A 65 5.04 -17.23 -8.94
N ALA A 66 3.88 -17.20 -8.27
CA ALA A 66 3.39 -16.03 -7.55
C ALA A 66 4.29 -15.68 -6.35
N PRO A 67 5.12 -14.61 -6.41
CA PRO A 67 6.09 -14.31 -5.36
C PRO A 67 5.43 -13.84 -4.05
N TRP A 68 4.16 -13.41 -4.13
CA TRP A 68 3.36 -13.06 -2.96
C TRP A 68 2.78 -14.28 -2.23
N LYS A 69 2.75 -15.47 -2.84
CA LYS A 69 2.30 -16.70 -2.18
C LYS A 69 3.42 -17.21 -1.28
N THR A 70 3.37 -16.84 -0.01
CA THR A 70 4.38 -17.20 1.01
C THR A 70 3.91 -18.31 1.96
N TRP A 71 2.81 -18.97 1.62
CA TRP A 71 2.17 -20.03 2.40
C TRP A 71 2.09 -21.33 1.60
N ASP A 72 1.94 -22.45 2.33
CA ASP A 72 1.72 -23.79 1.76
C ASP A 72 0.27 -23.98 1.30
#